data_AF-A0A7C1C3W7-F1
#
_entry.id   AF-A0A7C1C3W7-F1
#
_cell.length_a   1.000
_cell.length_b   1.000
_cell.length_c   1.000
_cell.angle_alpha   90.00
_cell.angle_beta   90.00
_cell.angle_gamma   90.00
#
_symmetry.space_group_name_H-M   'P 1'
#
loop_
_entity.id
_entity.type
_entity.pdbx_description
1 polymer ?
#
loop_
_entity_poly.entity_id
_entity_poly.type
_entity_poly.pdbx_seq_one_letter_code
_entity_poly.pdbx_strand_id
1 'polypeptide(L)' 'MIRALKLEWLKVRNYRVFWILTGMYLLALLVITSGGVFFLEWLKSEGADFRGIDPTIVPIYDFPDIWQ' A
#
# COMPACT_ATOMS: atom_id res chain seq x y z
N MET A 1 -6.90 13.76 -30.59
CA MET A 1 -6.55 12.93 -29.42
C MET A 1 -7.24 13.40 -28.13
N ILE A 2 -7.15 14.68 -27.75
CA ILE A 2 -7.83 15.24 -26.55
C ILE A 2 -9.36 15.00 -26.54
N ARG A 3 -10.01 15.09 -27.70
CA ARG A 3 -11.45 14.79 -27.84
C ARG A 3 -11.81 13.35 -27.47
N ALA A 4 -10.96 12.39 -27.84
CA ALA A 4 -11.16 10.97 -27.52
C ALA A 4 -11.01 10.73 -26.01
N LEU A 5 -9.99 11.30 -25.38
CA LEU A 5 -9.80 11.23 -23.93
C LEU A 5 -10.99 11.83 -23.16
N LYS A 6 -11.54 12.95 -23.64
CA LYS A 6 -12.73 13.58 -23.04
C LYS A 6 -13.96 12.68 -23.10
N LEU A 7 -14.13 11.93 -24.20
CA LEU A 7 -15.24 10.99 -24.36
C LEU A 7 -15.10 9.80 -23.40
N GLU A 8 -13.91 9.21 -23.30
CA GLU A 8 -13.67 8.11 -22.35
C GLU A 8 -13.83 8.57 -20.89
N TRP A 9 -13.36 9.78 -20.57
CA TRP A 9 -13.57 10.37 -19.24
C TRP A 9 -15.06 10.50 -18.89
N LEU A 10 -15.90 10.95 -19.84
CA LEU A 10 -17.34 11.08 -19.61
C LEU A 10 -18.03 9.74 -19.34
N LYS A 11 -17.56 8.64 -19.95
CA LYS A 11 -18.08 7.29 -19.68
C LYS A 11 -17.75 6.84 -18.27
N VAL A 12 -16.50 7.03 -17.87
CA VAL A 12 -16.00 6.56 -16.57
C VAL A 12 -16.53 7.43 -15.41
N ARG A 13 -16.70 8.74 -15.63
CA ARG A 13 -17.09 9.71 -14.60
C ARG A 13 -18.35 9.29 -13.82
N ASN A 14 -19.38 8.78 -14.50
CA ASN A 14 -20.64 8.38 -13.86
C ASN A 14 -20.74 6.88 -13.61
N TYR A 15 -19.69 6.10 -13.90
CA TYR A 15 -19.72 4.65 -13.75
C TYR A 15 -19.36 4.24 -12.33
N ARG A 16 -20.39 3.99 -11.51
CA ARG A 16 -20.24 3.70 -10.07
C ARG A 16 -19.28 2.55 -9.76
N VAL A 17 -19.35 1.45 -10.53
CA VAL A 17 -18.52 0.26 -10.30
C VAL A 17 -17.04 0.58 -10.44
N PHE A 18 -16.67 1.40 -11.43
CA PHE A 18 -15.28 1.81 -11.61
C PHE A 18 -14.73 2.55 -10.39
N TRP A 19 -15.50 3.48 -9.82
CA TRP A 19 -15.05 4.24 -8.65
C TRP A 19 -14.95 3.38 -7.39
N ILE A 20 -15.87 2.42 -7.20
CA ILE A 20 -15.79 1.46 -6.08
C ILE A 20 -14.51 0.62 -6.21
N LEU A 21 -14.27 0.03 -7.39
CA LEU A 21 -13.08 -0.79 -7.61
C LEU A 21 -11.79 0.02 -7.50
N THR A 22 -11.77 1.24 -8.04
CA THR A 22 -10.62 2.14 -7.91
C THR A 22 -10.36 2.50 -6.45
N GLY A 23 -11.40 2.80 -5.67
CA GLY A 23 -11.29 3.06 -4.24
C GLY A 23 -10.75 1.85 -3.47
N MET A 24 -11.28 0.66 -3.72
CA MET A 24 -10.79 -0.59 -3.11
C MET A 24 -9.32 -0.87 -3.48
N TYR A 25 -8.95 -0.64 -4.73
CA TYR A 25 -7.58 -0.80 -5.20
C TYR A 25 -6.61 0.17 -4.52
N LEU A 26 -6.98 1.46 -4.43
CA LEU A 26 -6.18 2.46 -3.73
C LEU A 26 -6.06 2.16 -2.23
N LEU A 27 -7.15 1.71 -1.60
CA LEU A 27 -7.12 1.27 -0.21
C LEU A 27 -6.19 0.07 -0.02
N ALA A 28 -6.29 -0.94 -0.89
CA ALA A 28 -5.41 -2.11 -0.85
C ALA A 28 -3.93 -1.70 -1.01
N LEU A 29 -3.63 -0.78 -1.93
CA LEU A 29 -2.30 -0.22 -2.07
C LEU A 29 -1.80 0.46 -0.79
N LEU A 30 -2.62 1.30 -0.16
CA LEU A 30 -2.25 1.95 1.11
C LEU A 30 -1.99 0.91 2.21
N VAL A 31 -2.85 -0.10 2.32
CA VAL A 31 -2.69 -1.17 3.33
C VAL A 31 -1.43 -1.98 3.06
N ILE A 32 -1.12 -2.33 1.82
CA ILE A 32 0.07 -3.13 1.49
C ILE A 32 1.35 -2.32 1.70
N THR A 33 1.35 -1.04 1.32
CA THR A 33 2.54 -0.16 1.41
C THR A 33 2.83 0.34 2.82
N SER A 34 1.83 0.42 3.70
CA SER A 34 2.03 0.85 5.10
C SER A 34 1.93 -0.31 6.11
N GLY A 35 1.26 -1.39 5.74
CA GLY A 35 0.92 -2.48 6.64
C GLY A 35 2.11 -3.32 7.07
N GLY A 36 3.16 -3.44 6.26
CA GLY A 36 4.32 -4.28 6.60
C GLY A 36 5.02 -3.85 7.89
N VAL A 37 5.44 -2.58 7.97
CA VAL A 37 6.10 -2.03 9.17
C VAL A 37 5.11 -1.94 10.33
N PHE A 38 3.90 -1.43 10.08
CA PHE A 38 2.87 -1.30 11.11
C PHE A 38 2.52 -2.65 11.75
N PHE A 39 2.45 -3.73 10.96
CA PHE A 39 2.17 -5.07 11.46
C PHE A 39 3.30 -5.60 12.35
N LEU A 40 4.56 -5.39 11.96
CA LEU A 40 5.72 -5.80 12.78
C LEU A 40 5.81 -5.02 14.10
N GLU A 41 5.54 -3.72 14.06
CA GLU A 41 5.45 -2.88 15.26
C GLU A 41 4.32 -3.32 16.19
N TRP A 42 3.15 -3.61 15.63
CA TRP A 42 2.02 -4.16 16.40
C TRP A 42 2.39 -5.50 17.03
N LEU A 43 3.01 -6.41 16.28
CA LEU A 43 3.42 -7.73 16.77
C LEU A 43 4.41 -7.62 17.94
N LYS A 44 5.37 -6.69 17.85
CA LYS A 44 6.29 -6.36 18.95
C LYS A 44 5.54 -5.80 20.16
N SER A 45 4.55 -4.92 19.95
CA SER A 45 3.75 -4.34 21.05
C SER A 45 2.93 -5.37 21.81
N GLU A 46 2.51 -6.45 21.14
CA GLU A 46 1.79 -7.58 21.75
C GLU A 46 2.73 -8.56 22.49
N GLY A 47 4.04 -8.28 22.50
CA GLY A 47 5.03 -9.08 23.21
C GLY A 47 5.54 -10.30 22.43
N ALA A 48 5.41 -10.32 21.10
CA ALA A 48 5.99 -11.37 20.29
C ALA A 48 7.53 -11.36 20.41
N ASP A 49 8.08 -12.44 20.93
CA ASP A 49 9.51 -12.67 21.07
C ASP A 49 9.92 -13.92 20.28
N PHE A 50 10.75 -13.72 19.24
CA PHE A 50 11.26 -14.81 18.41
C PHE A 50 12.65 -15.24 18.89
N ARG A 51 12.72 -15.86 20.07
CA ARG A 51 13.99 -16.35 20.67
C ARG A 51 15.00 -15.21 20.90
N GLY A 52 14.53 -14.05 21.36
CA GLY A 52 15.32 -12.84 21.56
C GLY A 52 15.46 -11.95 20.32
N ILE A 53 14.78 -12.30 19.21
CA ILE A 53 14.83 -11.54 17.95
C ILE A 53 13.61 -10.61 17.88
N ASP A 54 13.89 -9.33 17.73
CA ASP A 54 12.89 -8.29 17.55
C ASP A 54 12.19 -8.44 16.18
N PRO A 55 10.85 -8.56 16.13
CA PRO A 55 10.10 -8.62 14.87
C PRO A 55 10.39 -7.44 13.93
N THR A 56 10.74 -6.26 14.45
CA THR A 56 11.00 -5.06 13.63
C THR A 56 12.39 -5.06 12.96
N ILE A 57 13.18 -6.13 13.09
CA ILE A 57 14.49 -6.25 12.45
C ILE A 57 14.40 -6.38 10.91
N VAL A 58 13.24 -6.79 10.39
CA VAL A 58 13.07 -7.00 8.95
C VAL A 58 12.98 -5.63 8.24
N PRO A 59 13.92 -5.31 7.31
CA PRO A 59 13.96 -4.03 6.64
C PRO A 59 12.95 -3.96 5.48
N ILE A 60 11.65 -3.94 5.78
CA ILE A 60 10.59 -3.98 4.75
C ILE A 60 10.63 -2.74 3.83
N TYR A 61 11.20 -1.61 4.30
CA TYR A 61 11.41 -0.38 3.51
C TYR A 61 12.78 0.29 3.78
N ASP A 62 13.73 -0.42 4.38
CA ASP A 62 15.07 0.10 4.67
C ASP A 62 16.05 -0.41 3.59
N PHE A 63 16.10 0.32 2.49
CA PHE A 63 16.93 -0.04 1.35
C PHE A 63 18.35 0.51 1.53
N PRO A 64 19.39 -0.32 1.36
CA PRO A 64 20.76 0.14 1.48
C PRO A 64 21.05 1.19 0.40
N ASP A 65 21.72 2.27 0.78
CA ASP A 65 22.23 3.25 -0.18
C ASP A 65 23.41 2.64 -0.94
N ILE A 66 23.15 2.21 -2.18
CA ILE A 66 24.14 1.58 -3.07
C ILE A 66 24.94 2.59 -3.88
N TRP A 67 24.71 3.90 -3.70
CA TRP A 67 25.32 4.96 -4.50
C TRP A 67 26.28 5.88 -3.71
N GLN A 68 26.63 5.50 -2.48
CA GLN A 68 27.69 6.14 -1.68
C GLN A 68 29.04 5.43 -1.82
#